data_AF-J6EE61-F1
#
_entry.id   AF-J6EE61-F1
#
_cell.length_a   1.000
_cell.length_b   1.000
_cell.length_c   1.000
_cell.angle_alpha   90.00
_cell.angle_beta   90.00
_cell.angle_gamma   90.00
#
_symmetry.space_group_name_H-M   'P 1'
#
loop_
_entity.id
_entity.type
_entity.pdbx_description
1 polymer ?
#
loop_
_entity_poly.entity_id
_entity_poly.type
_entity_poly.pdbx_seq_one_letter_code
_entity_poly.pdbx_strand_id
1 'polypeptide(L)'
;MAFERELLVATQAVRKASLLTKRIQSEVISHRDSTTITKSDNSPVTTGDYAAQTIIINAIKSNFPEDKVVGEESSSGLNDSFVSEILNEIKANDNVYNKDNKKKDFQFTNDQFPLKSLEDVRQIIDFGNYEGGRKGRFWCLDPIDGTKGFLRGEQFAVCLALIVDGVVQLGCIGCPNLVLSSYGAQDLKGHESFGYIFRAVRGSGAFYSPSSDAEAWTKIHVRHLEDTKDMITLEGVEKGHSSHDEQAAIKDKLNISQSLHLDSQAKYCLLALGLADVYLRLPIKLSYQEKIWDHAAGNVIVHEAGGIHTDAMQDVPLDFGNGRTLATKGVIASSGPRELHELVVSTSCAVIQSRKA
;
A
#
# COMPACT_ATOMS: atom_id res chain seq x y z
N MET A 1 0.26 15.82 -19.03
CA MET A 1 -0.63 14.99 -18.21
C MET A 1 -0.94 15.74 -16.92
N ALA A 2 -2.14 15.57 -16.36
CA ALA A 2 -2.40 16.08 -15.01
C ALA A 2 -1.53 15.33 -13.99
N PHE A 3 -1.15 15.98 -12.88
CA PHE A 3 -0.38 15.38 -11.78
C PHE A 3 1.03 14.86 -12.14
N GLU A 4 1.70 15.38 -13.19
CA GLU A 4 3.05 14.93 -13.59
C GLU A 4 4.09 15.08 -12.48
N ARG A 5 4.12 16.24 -11.82
CA ARG A 5 5.08 16.53 -10.76
C ARG A 5 4.82 15.66 -9.54
N GLU A 6 3.55 15.48 -9.19
CA GLU A 6 3.08 14.62 -8.11
C GLU A 6 3.46 13.17 -8.35
N LEU A 7 3.29 12.67 -9.57
CA LEU A 7 3.67 11.31 -9.92
C LEU A 7 5.17 11.10 -9.81
N LEU A 8 5.98 12.06 -10.26
CA LEU A 8 7.42 12.01 -10.08
C LEU A 8 7.81 11.98 -8.59
N VAL A 9 7.23 12.88 -7.78
CA VAL A 9 7.49 12.95 -6.33
C VAL A 9 7.08 11.66 -5.64
N ALA A 10 5.88 11.15 -5.90
CA ALA A 10 5.38 9.91 -5.32
C ALA A 10 6.28 8.73 -5.69
N THR A 11 6.63 8.61 -6.97
CA THR A 11 7.50 7.53 -7.48
C THR A 11 8.86 7.55 -6.78
N GLN A 12 9.53 8.70 -6.73
CA GLN A 12 10.88 8.78 -6.16
C GLN A 12 10.87 8.63 -4.64
N ALA A 13 9.86 9.17 -3.95
CA ALA A 13 9.66 9.00 -2.52
C ALA A 13 9.49 7.51 -2.14
N VAL A 14 8.54 6.83 -2.81
CA VAL A 14 8.28 5.40 -2.62
C VAL A 14 9.50 4.57 -3.00
N ARG A 15 10.22 4.91 -4.07
CA ARG A 15 11.44 4.21 -4.50
C ARG A 15 12.54 4.23 -3.45
N LYS A 16 12.82 5.40 -2.87
CA LYS A 16 13.86 5.56 -1.83
C LYS A 16 13.48 4.84 -0.54
N ALA A 17 12.21 4.93 -0.13
CA ALA A 17 11.67 4.21 1.02
C ALA A 17 11.66 2.68 0.79
N SER A 18 11.38 2.22 -0.44
CA SER A 18 11.41 0.80 -0.81
C SER A 18 12.81 0.19 -0.66
N LEU A 19 13.86 0.92 -1.06
CA LEU A 19 15.23 0.46 -0.83
C LEU A 19 15.55 0.42 0.68
N LEU A 20 15.14 1.43 1.44
CA LEU A 20 15.38 1.49 2.88
C LEU A 20 14.77 0.26 3.56
N THR A 21 13.48 0.05 3.37
CA THR A 21 12.74 -1.05 4.01
C THR A 21 13.24 -2.41 3.56
N LYS A 22 13.59 -2.58 2.28
CA LYS A 22 14.23 -3.80 1.79
C LYS A 22 15.54 -4.11 2.52
N ARG A 23 16.39 -3.10 2.72
CA ARG A 23 17.71 -3.26 3.36
C ARG A 23 17.60 -3.63 4.83
N ILE A 24 16.74 -2.93 5.56
CA ILE A 24 16.67 -3.07 7.03
C ILE A 24 15.83 -4.26 7.49
N GLN A 25 15.09 -4.92 6.59
CA GLN A 25 14.15 -5.99 6.97
C GLN A 25 14.81 -7.07 7.84
N SER A 26 15.95 -7.62 7.41
CA SER A 26 16.66 -8.66 8.19
C SER A 26 17.25 -8.14 9.50
N GLU A 27 17.67 -6.87 9.53
CA GLU A 27 18.26 -6.23 10.72
C GLU A 27 17.18 -5.98 11.78
N VAL A 28 16.00 -5.49 11.37
CA VAL A 28 14.84 -5.32 12.25
C VAL A 28 14.34 -6.67 12.78
N ILE A 29 14.29 -7.71 11.94
CA ILE A 29 13.90 -9.06 12.38
C ILE A 29 14.87 -9.61 13.43
N SER A 30 16.19 -9.44 13.23
CA SER A 30 17.21 -9.93 14.16
C SER A 30 17.29 -9.14 15.47
N HIS A 31 16.89 -7.86 15.46
CA HIS A 31 16.91 -6.97 16.62
C HIS A 31 15.50 -6.52 17.04
N ARG A 32 14.52 -7.43 16.91
CA ARG A 32 13.10 -7.11 17.11
C ARG A 32 12.79 -6.46 18.46
N ASP A 33 13.51 -6.85 19.51
CA ASP A 33 13.30 -6.35 20.87
C ASP A 33 13.64 -4.86 21.05
N SER A 34 14.54 -4.30 20.24
CA SER A 34 14.93 -2.89 20.30
C SER A 34 14.32 -2.02 19.18
N THR A 35 13.95 -2.64 18.07
CA THR A 35 13.53 -1.95 16.84
C THR A 35 12.02 -2.00 16.60
N THR A 36 11.26 -2.68 17.45
CA THR A 36 9.79 -2.80 17.37
C THR A 36 9.13 -2.22 18.61
N ILE A 37 8.13 -1.36 18.41
CA ILE A 37 7.24 -0.82 19.44
C ILE A 37 5.84 -1.42 19.22
N THR A 38 5.11 -1.65 20.30
CA THR A 38 3.71 -2.09 20.26
C THR A 38 2.79 -0.88 20.42
N LYS A 39 1.92 -0.62 19.44
CA LYS A 39 0.90 0.45 19.51
C LYS A 39 -0.20 0.10 20.50
N SER A 40 -1.05 1.08 20.82
CA SER A 40 -2.18 0.91 21.75
C SER A 40 -3.20 -0.19 21.38
N ASP A 41 -3.28 -0.54 20.09
CA ASP A 41 -4.15 -1.60 19.56
C ASP A 41 -3.45 -2.96 19.41
N ASN A 42 -2.23 -3.09 19.95
CA ASN A 42 -1.32 -4.24 19.86
C ASN A 42 -0.74 -4.51 18.47
N SER A 43 -0.90 -3.60 17.51
CA SER A 43 -0.18 -3.67 16.24
C SER A 43 1.31 -3.33 16.43
N PRO A 44 2.23 -3.97 15.69
CA PRO A 44 3.65 -3.62 15.72
C PRO A 44 3.93 -2.38 14.85
N VAL A 45 4.91 -1.59 15.26
CA VAL A 45 5.54 -0.55 14.45
C VAL A 45 7.05 -0.61 14.64
N THR A 46 7.81 -0.38 13.59
CA THR A 46 9.27 -0.53 13.61
C THR A 46 10.00 0.75 13.24
N THR A 47 11.33 0.77 13.45
CA THR A 47 12.21 1.81 12.91
C THR A 47 11.97 2.03 11.41
N GLY A 48 11.62 0.97 10.66
CA GLY A 48 11.34 1.03 9.23
C GLY A 48 10.09 1.84 8.87
N ASP A 49 9.00 1.67 9.62
CA ASP A 49 7.73 2.39 9.40
C ASP A 49 7.97 3.91 9.55
N TYR A 50 8.64 4.30 10.64
CA TYR A 50 8.97 5.71 10.89
C TYR A 50 9.96 6.28 9.87
N ALA A 51 11.00 5.52 9.50
CA ALA A 51 11.98 5.98 8.52
C ALA A 51 11.37 6.15 7.11
N ALA A 52 10.52 5.21 6.68
CA ALA A 52 9.80 5.31 5.42
C ALA A 52 8.81 6.50 5.42
N GLN A 53 8.04 6.69 6.50
CA GLN A 53 7.17 7.86 6.63
C GLN A 53 7.95 9.17 6.55
N THR A 54 9.08 9.23 7.26
CA THR A 54 9.95 10.40 7.28
C THR A 54 10.48 10.75 5.89
N ILE A 55 11.00 9.76 5.14
CA ILE A 55 11.51 9.97 3.77
C ILE A 55 10.41 10.51 2.86
N ILE A 56 9.22 9.89 2.91
CA ILE A 56 8.15 10.20 1.98
C ILE A 56 7.55 11.57 2.27
N ILE A 57 7.23 11.86 3.54
CA ILE A 57 6.67 13.17 3.91
C ILE A 57 7.69 14.28 3.66
N ASN A 58 8.98 14.09 3.95
CA ASN A 58 9.99 15.10 3.66
C ASN A 58 10.11 15.40 2.16
N ALA A 59 10.02 14.37 1.30
CA ALA A 59 10.03 14.54 -0.15
C ALA A 59 8.78 15.29 -0.63
N ILE A 60 7.60 14.98 -0.08
CA ILE A 60 6.36 15.71 -0.37
C ILE A 60 6.51 17.18 0.05
N LYS A 61 6.88 17.46 1.29
CA LYS A 61 7.02 18.81 1.83
C LYS A 61 8.07 19.64 1.11
N SER A 62 9.19 19.04 0.71
CA SER A 62 10.23 19.72 -0.07
C SER A 62 9.77 20.16 -1.47
N ASN A 63 8.75 19.49 -2.03
CA ASN A 63 8.22 19.78 -3.37
C ASN A 63 6.86 20.49 -3.35
N PHE A 64 6.10 20.33 -2.28
CA PHE A 64 4.76 20.87 -2.03
C PHE A 64 4.61 21.24 -0.53
N PRO A 65 5.16 22.39 -0.08
CA PRO A 65 5.23 22.74 1.35
C PRO A 65 3.87 22.77 2.07
N GLU A 66 2.82 23.20 1.36
CA GLU A 66 1.46 23.36 1.88
C GLU A 66 0.60 22.09 1.81
N ASP A 67 1.09 21.02 1.15
CA ASP A 67 0.29 19.81 0.97
C ASP A 67 0.08 19.09 2.32
N LYS A 68 -1.16 18.66 2.56
CA LYS A 68 -1.57 17.93 3.77
C LYS A 68 -1.30 16.44 3.59
N VAL A 69 -1.00 15.73 4.69
CA VAL A 69 -0.73 14.29 4.66
C VAL A 69 -1.49 13.57 5.76
N VAL A 70 -2.25 12.55 5.39
CA VAL A 70 -2.73 11.51 6.30
C VAL A 70 -1.68 10.39 6.30
N GLY A 71 -0.89 10.30 7.35
CA GLY A 71 0.03 9.19 7.61
C GLY A 71 -0.48 8.31 8.75
N GLU A 72 -0.04 7.05 8.77
CA GLU A 72 -0.39 6.11 9.83
C GLU A 72 0.29 6.46 11.16
N GLU A 73 1.58 6.82 11.13
CA GLU A 73 2.40 6.90 12.34
C GLU A 73 2.48 8.31 12.94
N SER A 74 2.76 8.38 14.24
CA SER A 74 3.07 9.63 14.97
C SER A 74 4.35 9.47 15.80
N SER A 75 5.10 10.57 15.95
CA SER A 75 6.34 10.60 16.73
C SER A 75 6.12 10.64 18.25
N SER A 76 4.86 10.75 18.68
CA SER A 76 4.44 10.86 20.08
C SER A 76 4.97 9.69 20.91
N GLY A 77 5.71 10.01 21.98
CA GLY A 77 6.25 9.02 22.92
C GLY A 77 7.56 8.36 22.50
N LEU A 78 8.09 8.65 21.31
CA LEU A 78 9.40 8.13 20.89
C LEU A 78 10.53 8.80 21.69
N ASN A 79 11.44 8.01 22.26
CA ASN A 79 12.64 8.53 22.93
C ASN A 79 13.72 8.93 21.91
N ASP A 80 14.67 9.76 22.33
CA ASP A 80 15.71 10.31 21.43
C ASP A 80 16.65 9.22 20.87
N SER A 81 16.86 8.13 21.62
CA SER A 81 17.65 6.99 21.13
C SER A 81 16.99 6.35 19.91
N PHE A 82 15.68 6.15 19.96
CA PHE A 82 14.90 5.56 18.87
C PHE A 82 14.84 6.50 17.66
N VAL A 83 14.63 7.81 17.88
CA VAL A 83 14.67 8.80 16.78
C VAL A 83 16.07 8.91 16.15
N SER A 84 17.13 8.75 16.94
CA SER A 84 18.49 8.70 16.43
C SER A 84 18.71 7.49 15.52
N GLU A 85 18.14 6.34 15.86
CA GLU A 85 18.17 5.14 15.02
C GLU A 85 17.47 5.37 13.67
N ILE A 86 16.27 5.96 13.70
CA ILE A 86 15.52 6.35 12.48
C ILE A 86 16.40 7.24 11.58
N LEU A 87 17.01 8.29 12.14
CA LEU A 87 17.86 9.20 11.37
C LEU A 87 19.11 8.51 10.81
N ASN A 88 19.69 7.58 11.57
CA ASN A 88 20.86 6.82 11.13
C ASN A 88 20.51 5.90 9.96
N GLU A 89 19.38 5.20 10.00
CA GLU A 89 18.93 4.34 8.91
C GLU A 89 18.64 5.13 7.62
N ILE A 90 18.03 6.32 7.76
CA ILE A 90 17.83 7.23 6.63
C ILE A 90 19.18 7.62 6.01
N LYS A 91 20.16 8.04 6.82
CA LYS A 91 21.49 8.44 6.32
C LYS A 91 22.27 7.27 5.71
N ALA A 92 22.20 6.09 6.32
CA ALA A 92 22.80 4.88 5.79
C ALA A 92 22.21 4.53 4.43
N ASN A 93 20.88 4.63 4.29
CA ASN A 93 20.19 4.42 3.03
C ASN A 93 20.57 5.46 1.97
N ASP A 94 20.70 6.73 2.33
CA ASP A 94 21.11 7.80 1.42
C ASP A 94 22.47 7.52 0.79
N ASN A 95 23.42 7.00 1.56
CA ASN A 95 24.75 6.63 1.06
C ASN A 95 24.71 5.51 0.00
N VAL A 96 23.75 4.59 0.11
CA VAL A 96 23.55 3.51 -0.86
C VAL A 96 22.75 4.03 -2.05
N TYR A 97 21.60 4.65 -1.80
CA TYR A 97 20.68 5.15 -2.83
C TYR A 97 21.35 6.15 -3.78
N ASN A 98 22.17 7.07 -3.25
CA ASN A 98 22.80 8.12 -4.04
C ASN A 98 23.89 7.63 -4.99
N LYS A 99 24.45 6.43 -4.77
CA LYS A 99 25.46 5.84 -5.65
C LYS A 99 24.83 5.31 -6.94
N ASP A 100 23.72 4.58 -6.80
CA ASP A 100 23.20 3.74 -7.88
C ASP A 100 21.84 4.22 -8.41
N ASN A 101 21.08 5.01 -7.63
CA ASN A 101 19.67 5.29 -7.91
C ASN A 101 19.33 6.79 -7.93
N LYS A 102 20.33 7.68 -7.84
CA LYS A 102 20.08 9.14 -7.77
C LYS A 102 19.38 9.64 -9.03
N LYS A 103 18.15 10.15 -8.88
CA LYS A 103 17.44 10.84 -9.95
C LYS A 103 17.98 12.26 -10.12
N LYS A 104 18.37 12.60 -11.36
CA LYS A 104 18.80 13.95 -11.71
C LYS A 104 17.63 14.94 -11.54
N ASP A 105 17.92 16.13 -11.02
CA ASP A 105 16.96 17.23 -10.84
C ASP A 105 15.75 16.92 -9.94
N PHE A 106 15.88 15.93 -9.05
CA PHE A 106 14.90 15.61 -8.02
C PHE A 106 15.45 15.89 -6.62
N GLN A 107 14.65 16.49 -5.75
CA GLN A 107 15.03 16.86 -4.39
C GLN A 107 14.18 16.13 -3.36
N PHE A 108 14.85 15.39 -2.46
CA PHE A 108 14.24 14.76 -1.28
C PHE A 108 14.22 15.69 -0.06
N THR A 109 15.12 16.66 -0.02
CA THR A 109 15.28 17.65 1.04
C THR A 109 15.57 19.01 0.40
N ASN A 110 15.29 20.10 1.12
CA ASN A 110 15.63 21.46 0.72
C ASN A 110 15.98 22.30 1.95
N ASP A 111 16.13 23.62 1.81
CA ASP A 111 16.51 24.50 2.93
C ASP A 111 15.43 24.57 4.03
N GLN A 112 14.15 24.44 3.67
CA GLN A 112 13.03 24.45 4.62
C GLN A 112 12.85 23.10 5.34
N PHE A 113 13.10 21.99 4.64
CA PHE A 113 12.97 20.63 5.15
C PHE A 113 14.29 19.86 4.95
N PRO A 114 15.33 20.17 5.75
CA PRO A 114 16.69 19.69 5.52
C PRO A 114 16.93 18.25 5.97
N LEU A 115 16.10 17.73 6.89
CA LEU A 115 16.18 16.38 7.49
C LEU A 115 17.58 16.05 8.05
N LYS A 116 18.07 16.88 8.97
CA LYS A 116 19.42 16.78 9.57
C LYS A 116 19.40 16.47 11.07
N SER A 117 18.33 16.85 11.77
CA SER A 117 18.22 16.77 13.23
C SER A 117 17.15 15.76 13.70
N LEU A 118 17.16 15.40 14.99
CA LEU A 118 16.11 14.58 15.59
C LEU A 118 14.76 15.30 15.59
N GLU A 119 14.78 16.62 15.77
CA GLU A 119 13.57 17.45 15.73
C GLU A 119 12.97 17.48 14.32
N ASP A 120 13.81 17.51 13.29
CA ASP A 120 13.33 17.42 11.90
C ASP A 120 12.60 16.10 11.68
N VAL A 121 13.14 14.98 12.18
CA VAL A 121 12.48 13.66 12.05
C VAL A 121 11.11 13.68 12.73
N ARG A 122 11.03 14.15 13.98
CA ARG A 122 9.75 14.24 14.73
C ARG A 122 8.73 15.10 13.99
N GLN A 123 9.14 16.31 13.61
CA GLN A 123 8.29 17.26 12.89
C GLN A 123 7.76 16.66 11.58
N ILE A 124 8.62 16.00 10.80
CA ILE A 124 8.23 15.41 9.53
C ILE A 124 7.25 14.25 9.71
N ILE A 125 7.48 13.36 10.69
CA ILE A 125 6.54 12.28 11.01
C ILE A 125 5.17 12.87 11.33
N ASP A 126 5.12 13.90 12.18
CA ASP A 126 3.85 14.46 12.68
C ASP A 126 3.11 15.36 11.67
N PHE A 127 3.72 15.71 10.52
CA PHE A 127 2.96 16.25 9.38
C PHE A 127 1.97 15.23 8.78
N GLY A 128 2.07 13.95 9.15
CA GLY A 128 1.10 12.90 8.84
C GLY A 128 -0.21 12.97 9.66
N ASN A 129 -0.39 14.00 10.49
CA ASN A 129 -1.53 14.11 11.41
C ASN A 129 -2.84 14.58 10.77
N TYR A 130 -2.92 14.82 9.46
CA TYR A 130 -4.17 15.27 8.83
C TYR A 130 -5.27 14.22 8.94
N GLU A 131 -6.52 14.65 9.09
CA GLU A 131 -7.67 13.74 9.28
C GLU A 131 -8.36 13.32 7.98
N GLY A 132 -7.95 13.84 6.82
CA GLY A 132 -8.62 13.61 5.54
C GLY A 132 -9.91 14.42 5.40
N GLY A 133 -10.80 13.99 4.50
CA GLY A 133 -12.15 14.55 4.38
C GLY A 133 -12.61 14.81 2.94
N ARG A 134 -13.83 15.36 2.83
CA ARG A 134 -14.56 15.48 1.55
C ARG A 134 -13.97 16.47 0.55
N LYS A 135 -13.32 17.53 1.02
CA LYS A 135 -12.90 18.66 0.17
C LYS A 135 -11.40 18.88 0.18
N GLY A 136 -10.88 19.33 -0.95
CA GLY A 136 -9.50 19.72 -1.13
C GLY A 136 -8.57 18.53 -1.40
N ARG A 137 -7.28 18.81 -1.30
CA ARG A 137 -6.19 17.92 -1.68
C ARG A 137 -5.41 17.46 -0.46
N PHE A 138 -5.08 16.17 -0.40
CA PHE A 138 -4.19 15.60 0.61
C PHE A 138 -3.55 14.30 0.12
N TRP A 139 -2.37 13.99 0.65
CA TRP A 139 -1.70 12.71 0.48
C TRP A 139 -2.18 11.71 1.53
N CYS A 140 -2.20 10.43 1.17
CA CYS A 140 -2.56 9.32 2.04
C CYS A 140 -1.44 8.29 1.98
N LEU A 141 -0.84 7.97 3.13
CA LEU A 141 0.40 7.24 3.25
C LEU A 141 0.27 6.11 4.27
N ASP A 142 0.61 4.91 3.83
CA ASP A 142 1.02 3.81 4.69
C ASP A 142 2.51 3.54 4.42
N PRO A 143 3.41 3.83 5.38
CA PRO A 143 4.84 3.71 5.17
C PRO A 143 5.33 2.25 5.04
N ILE A 144 4.68 1.31 5.73
CA ILE A 144 4.88 -0.15 5.60
C ILE A 144 3.52 -0.83 5.80
N ASP A 145 2.82 -1.01 4.69
CA ASP A 145 1.59 -1.79 4.69
C ASP A 145 1.96 -3.27 4.84
N GLY A 146 1.39 -3.90 5.87
CA GLY A 146 1.69 -5.28 6.24
C GLY A 146 2.95 -5.41 7.10
N THR A 147 3.15 -4.56 8.11
CA THR A 147 4.28 -4.62 9.08
C THR A 147 4.49 -6.03 9.67
N LYS A 148 3.42 -6.83 9.85
CA LYS A 148 3.54 -8.23 10.28
C LYS A 148 4.20 -9.13 9.22
N GLY A 149 3.87 -8.95 7.94
CA GLY A 149 4.53 -9.63 6.82
C GLY A 149 5.99 -9.17 6.68
N PHE A 150 6.25 -7.87 6.86
CA PHE A 150 7.60 -7.32 6.96
C PHE A 150 8.43 -8.01 8.05
N LEU A 151 7.89 -8.13 9.28
CA LEU A 151 8.53 -8.80 10.41
C LEU A 151 8.64 -10.34 10.26
N ARG A 152 7.90 -10.95 9.33
CA ARG A 152 8.08 -12.36 8.95
C ARG A 152 9.16 -12.59 7.90
N GLY A 153 9.73 -11.53 7.32
CA GLY A 153 10.62 -11.66 6.16
C GLY A 153 9.86 -11.95 4.86
N GLU A 154 8.54 -11.74 4.84
CA GLU A 154 7.65 -12.02 3.72
C GLU A 154 7.29 -10.74 2.95
N GLN A 155 6.11 -10.70 2.32
CA GLN A 155 5.65 -9.54 1.55
C GLN A 155 5.21 -8.39 2.46
N PHE A 156 5.46 -7.17 1.98
CA PHE A 156 4.97 -5.91 2.52
C PHE A 156 4.99 -4.88 1.38
N ALA A 157 4.37 -3.72 1.58
CA ALA A 157 4.36 -2.66 0.58
C ALA A 157 4.58 -1.27 1.19
N VAL A 158 5.07 -0.33 0.38
CA VAL A 158 5.15 1.10 0.70
C VAL A 158 4.11 1.81 -0.14
N CYS A 159 3.07 2.38 0.48
CA CYS A 159 1.86 2.81 -0.23
C CYS A 159 1.63 4.31 -0.11
N LEU A 160 1.51 4.99 -1.24
CA LEU A 160 1.24 6.43 -1.29
C LEU A 160 0.16 6.75 -2.32
N ALA A 161 -0.81 7.56 -1.92
CA ALA A 161 -1.86 8.05 -2.79
C ALA A 161 -2.06 9.56 -2.66
N LEU A 162 -2.64 10.16 -3.69
CA LEU A 162 -3.16 11.53 -3.66
C LEU A 162 -4.67 11.51 -3.81
N ILE A 163 -5.36 12.13 -2.87
CA ILE A 163 -6.82 12.28 -2.87
C ILE A 163 -7.16 13.74 -3.11
N VAL A 164 -8.11 13.97 -4.04
CA VAL A 164 -8.68 15.29 -4.33
C VAL A 164 -10.20 15.16 -4.28
N ASP A 165 -10.83 15.97 -3.43
CA ASP A 165 -12.27 16.02 -3.21
C ASP A 165 -12.89 14.63 -2.90
N GLY A 166 -12.19 13.85 -2.08
CA GLY A 166 -12.60 12.51 -1.64
C GLY A 166 -12.42 11.40 -2.68
N VAL A 167 -11.82 11.70 -3.84
CA VAL A 167 -11.53 10.72 -4.89
C VAL A 167 -10.02 10.54 -5.05
N VAL A 168 -9.56 9.28 -5.08
CA VAL A 168 -8.15 8.97 -5.35
C VAL A 168 -7.82 9.31 -6.80
N GLN A 169 -6.87 10.25 -6.99
CA GLN A 169 -6.41 10.69 -8.31
C GLN A 169 -5.11 10.00 -8.73
N LEU A 170 -4.27 9.62 -7.77
CA LEU A 170 -2.94 9.05 -8.01
C LEU A 170 -2.63 8.00 -6.95
N GLY A 171 -2.01 6.90 -7.36
CA GLY A 171 -1.55 5.83 -6.47
C GLY A 171 -0.15 5.37 -6.89
N CYS A 172 0.69 5.07 -5.91
CA CYS A 172 2.03 4.51 -6.08
C CYS A 172 2.29 3.51 -4.97
N ILE A 173 2.64 2.28 -5.34
CA ILE A 173 2.89 1.17 -4.41
C ILE A 173 4.25 0.56 -4.74
N GLY A 174 5.17 0.60 -3.78
CA GLY A 174 6.42 -0.14 -3.85
C GLY A 174 6.25 -1.50 -3.19
N CYS A 175 6.64 -2.59 -3.86
CA CYS A 175 6.61 -3.96 -3.33
C CYS A 175 8.04 -4.51 -3.30
N PRO A 176 8.83 -4.20 -2.25
CA PRO A 176 10.29 -4.39 -2.31
C PRO A 176 10.74 -5.85 -2.30
N ASN A 177 9.87 -6.76 -1.84
CA ASN A 177 10.10 -8.20 -1.78
C ASN A 177 9.38 -8.99 -2.87
N LEU A 178 8.67 -8.32 -3.79
CA LEU A 178 7.86 -9.03 -4.77
C LEU A 178 8.75 -9.68 -5.84
N VAL A 179 8.57 -10.98 -6.00
CA VAL A 179 9.20 -11.82 -7.03
C VAL A 179 8.07 -12.49 -7.80
N LEU A 180 7.89 -12.12 -9.06
CA LEU A 180 6.74 -12.54 -9.88
C LEU A 180 6.80 -14.02 -10.27
N SER A 181 8.00 -14.59 -10.37
CA SER A 181 8.18 -16.04 -10.60
C SER A 181 7.62 -16.91 -9.48
N SER A 182 7.50 -16.40 -8.25
CA SER A 182 6.79 -17.08 -7.16
C SER A 182 5.30 -17.27 -7.43
N TYR A 183 4.74 -16.52 -8.39
CA TYR A 183 3.33 -16.54 -8.79
C TYR A 183 3.16 -17.03 -10.24
N GLY A 184 4.17 -17.70 -10.81
CA GLY A 184 4.12 -18.27 -12.16
C GLY A 184 4.26 -17.24 -13.30
N ALA A 185 4.69 -16.02 -13.00
CA ALA A 185 4.92 -14.97 -13.99
C ALA A 185 6.42 -14.70 -14.21
N GLN A 186 6.76 -13.92 -15.24
CA GLN A 186 8.16 -13.57 -15.53
C GLN A 186 8.58 -12.33 -14.75
N ASP A 187 9.77 -12.40 -14.16
CA ASP A 187 10.41 -11.24 -13.56
C ASP A 187 11.12 -10.36 -14.60
N LEU A 188 11.08 -9.04 -14.39
CA LEU A 188 11.80 -8.08 -15.23
C LEU A 188 13.23 -7.88 -14.68
N LYS A 189 14.17 -7.59 -15.58
CA LYS A 189 15.57 -7.32 -15.22
C LYS A 189 15.67 -6.17 -14.21
N GLY A 190 16.42 -6.39 -13.12
CA GLY A 190 16.66 -5.38 -12.08
C GLY A 190 15.69 -5.47 -10.90
N HIS A 191 14.70 -6.36 -10.93
CA HIS A 191 13.77 -6.56 -9.82
C HIS A 191 14.46 -7.08 -8.55
N GLU A 192 15.55 -7.82 -8.69
CA GLU A 192 16.22 -8.56 -7.63
C GLU A 192 16.75 -7.68 -6.49
N SER A 193 17.02 -6.41 -6.75
CA SER A 193 17.59 -5.50 -5.75
C SER A 193 16.55 -5.07 -4.71
N PHE A 194 15.39 -4.59 -5.14
CA PHE A 194 14.32 -4.10 -4.25
C PHE A 194 12.95 -4.06 -4.94
N GLY A 195 12.64 -5.11 -5.69
CA GLY A 195 11.30 -5.43 -6.17
C GLY A 195 10.78 -4.49 -7.26
N TYR A 196 9.49 -4.16 -7.16
CA TYR A 196 8.75 -3.40 -8.17
C TYR A 196 8.05 -2.18 -7.59
N ILE A 197 7.80 -1.18 -8.44
CA ILE A 197 6.88 -0.07 -8.19
C ILE A 197 5.72 -0.17 -9.17
N PHE A 198 4.51 -0.08 -8.65
CA PHE A 198 3.26 0.05 -9.39
C PHE A 198 2.72 1.47 -9.21
N ARG A 199 2.19 2.07 -10.27
CA ARG A 199 1.58 3.41 -10.17
C ARG A 199 0.47 3.62 -11.18
N ALA A 200 -0.43 4.54 -10.85
CA ALA A 200 -1.47 4.99 -11.74
C ALA A 200 -1.85 6.44 -11.46
N VAL A 201 -2.31 7.14 -12.50
CA VAL A 201 -3.03 8.41 -12.40
C VAL A 201 -4.38 8.19 -13.08
N ARG A 202 -5.45 8.66 -12.44
CA ARG A 202 -6.82 8.50 -12.95
C ARG A 202 -6.94 9.02 -14.39
N GLY A 203 -7.48 8.20 -15.29
CA GLY A 203 -7.61 8.46 -16.72
C GLY A 203 -6.33 8.26 -17.55
N SER A 204 -5.23 7.75 -16.97
CA SER A 204 -3.93 7.62 -17.65
C SER A 204 -3.42 6.18 -17.78
N GLY A 205 -4.11 5.21 -17.18
CA GLY A 205 -3.70 3.81 -17.13
C GLY A 205 -2.79 3.47 -15.93
N ALA A 206 -2.68 2.18 -15.63
CA ALA A 206 -1.80 1.64 -14.62
C ALA A 206 -0.51 1.10 -15.25
N PHE A 207 0.60 1.26 -14.53
CA PHE A 207 1.94 0.86 -14.98
C PHE A 207 2.76 0.28 -13.84
N TYR A 208 3.78 -0.50 -14.19
CA TYR A 208 4.80 -0.96 -13.25
C TYR A 208 6.21 -0.93 -13.85
N SER A 209 7.21 -0.95 -12.97
CA SER A 209 8.64 -0.98 -13.29
C SER A 209 9.39 -1.71 -12.17
N PRO A 210 10.53 -2.36 -12.42
CA PRO A 210 11.50 -2.66 -11.37
C PRO A 210 11.82 -1.39 -10.59
N SER A 211 11.90 -1.47 -9.26
CA SER A 211 12.16 -0.32 -8.40
C SER A 211 13.54 0.30 -8.66
N SER A 212 14.51 -0.50 -9.10
CA SER A 212 15.86 -0.04 -9.48
C SER A 212 15.91 0.74 -10.79
N ASP A 213 14.94 0.55 -11.68
CA ASP A 213 14.81 1.31 -12.93
C ASP A 213 13.98 2.59 -12.66
N ALA A 214 12.66 2.42 -12.55
CA ALA A 214 11.66 3.49 -12.36
C ALA A 214 11.66 4.59 -13.44
N GLU A 215 12.25 4.34 -14.60
CA GLU A 215 12.22 5.19 -15.80
C GLU A 215 11.43 4.54 -16.93
N ALA A 216 11.63 3.24 -17.18
CA ALA A 216 10.87 2.47 -18.17
C ALA A 216 9.60 1.87 -17.55
N TRP A 217 8.43 2.30 -18.03
CA TRP A 217 7.13 1.91 -17.47
C TRP A 217 6.36 0.98 -18.40
N THR A 218 6.02 -0.21 -17.90
CA THR A 218 5.21 -1.19 -18.62
C THR A 218 3.75 -1.06 -18.20
N LYS A 219 2.84 -0.93 -19.17
CA LYS A 219 1.40 -0.86 -18.90
C LYS A 219 0.88 -2.20 -18.42
N ILE A 220 -0.04 -2.19 -17.46
CA ILE A 220 -0.67 -3.39 -16.90
C ILE A 220 -2.19 -3.36 -17.10
N HIS A 221 -2.81 -4.53 -17.06
CA HIS A 221 -4.26 -4.69 -17.16
C HIS A 221 -4.69 -5.99 -16.48
N VAL A 222 -5.86 -5.99 -15.85
CA VAL A 222 -6.48 -7.20 -15.31
C VAL A 222 -6.78 -8.20 -16.43
N ARG A 223 -6.72 -9.50 -16.13
CA ARG A 223 -7.13 -10.56 -17.07
C ARG A 223 -8.64 -10.78 -16.99
N HIS A 224 -9.22 -11.47 -17.99
CA HIS A 224 -10.63 -11.84 -18.00
C HIS A 224 -10.77 -13.33 -18.25
N LEU A 225 -11.12 -14.08 -17.21
CA LEU A 225 -11.50 -15.48 -17.29
C LEU A 225 -13.03 -15.59 -17.31
N GLU A 226 -13.56 -16.57 -18.06
CA GLU A 226 -15.02 -16.74 -18.21
C GLU A 226 -15.65 -17.50 -17.04
N ASP A 227 -14.94 -18.50 -16.49
CA ASP A 227 -15.47 -19.41 -15.48
C ASP A 227 -14.77 -19.22 -14.13
N THR A 228 -15.54 -19.09 -13.06
CA THR A 228 -15.01 -18.88 -11.70
C THR A 228 -14.16 -20.04 -11.21
N LYS A 229 -14.36 -21.26 -11.72
CA LYS A 229 -13.56 -22.42 -11.31
C LYS A 229 -12.07 -22.29 -11.63
N ASP A 230 -11.74 -21.49 -12.64
CA ASP A 230 -10.38 -21.26 -13.12
C ASP A 230 -9.73 -20.02 -12.48
N MET A 231 -10.49 -19.29 -11.66
CA MET A 231 -10.04 -18.06 -11.02
C MET A 231 -9.17 -18.30 -9.80
N ILE A 232 -8.39 -17.26 -9.45
CA ILE A 232 -7.47 -17.23 -8.32
C ILE A 232 -7.87 -16.11 -7.39
N THR A 233 -7.97 -16.42 -6.10
CA THR A 233 -8.23 -15.44 -5.04
C THR A 233 -6.94 -14.85 -4.45
N LEU A 234 -7.04 -13.62 -3.93
CA LEU A 234 -5.99 -12.92 -3.19
C LEU A 234 -6.51 -12.63 -1.77
N GLU A 235 -5.84 -13.18 -0.77
CA GLU A 235 -6.26 -13.13 0.64
C GLU A 235 -5.09 -12.74 1.56
N GLY A 236 -5.40 -12.23 2.74
CA GLY A 236 -4.38 -11.96 3.77
C GLY A 236 -3.82 -13.24 4.37
N VAL A 237 -2.63 -13.16 4.96
CA VAL A 237 -2.06 -14.24 5.80
C VAL A 237 -2.66 -14.18 7.21
N GLU A 238 -2.82 -12.97 7.74
CA GLU A 238 -3.29 -12.72 9.10
C GLU A 238 -4.77 -13.00 9.28
N LYS A 239 -5.09 -14.12 9.95
CA LYS A 239 -6.46 -14.54 10.28
C LYS A 239 -7.26 -13.51 11.08
N GLY A 240 -6.60 -12.58 11.76
CA GLY A 240 -7.26 -11.50 12.51
C GLY A 240 -7.67 -10.30 11.66
N HIS A 241 -7.21 -10.21 10.41
CA HIS A 241 -7.47 -9.07 9.53
C HIS A 241 -8.68 -9.30 8.61
N SER A 242 -9.07 -10.56 8.37
CA SER A 242 -10.25 -10.92 7.58
C SER A 242 -10.84 -12.27 7.96
N SER A 243 -12.13 -12.47 7.67
CA SER A 243 -12.85 -13.72 7.98
C SER A 243 -12.54 -14.84 6.98
N HIS A 244 -11.49 -15.62 7.25
CA HIS A 244 -11.01 -16.66 6.32
C HIS A 244 -12.02 -17.78 6.09
N ASP A 245 -12.81 -18.17 7.10
CA ASP A 245 -13.80 -19.23 6.96
C ASP A 245 -14.94 -18.80 6.02
N GLU A 246 -15.32 -17.53 6.04
CA GLU A 246 -16.33 -16.99 5.12
C GLU A 246 -15.78 -16.75 3.73
N GLN A 247 -14.49 -16.37 3.62
CA GLN A 247 -13.80 -16.34 2.33
C GLN A 247 -13.74 -17.74 1.70
N ALA A 248 -13.50 -18.79 2.50
CA ALA A 248 -13.59 -20.18 2.05
C ALA A 248 -15.00 -20.54 1.58
N ALA A 249 -16.05 -20.14 2.32
CA ALA A 249 -17.43 -20.37 1.91
C ALA A 249 -17.79 -19.68 0.58
N ILE A 250 -17.26 -18.48 0.30
CA ILE A 250 -17.40 -17.83 -1.01
C ILE A 250 -16.71 -18.66 -2.10
N LYS A 251 -15.46 -19.06 -1.87
CA LYS A 251 -14.69 -19.87 -2.84
C LYS A 251 -15.40 -21.18 -3.18
N ASP A 252 -15.90 -21.90 -2.17
CA ASP A 252 -16.64 -23.14 -2.34
C ASP A 252 -17.92 -22.95 -3.19
N LYS A 253 -18.69 -21.88 -2.91
CA LYS A 253 -19.90 -21.54 -3.66
C LYS A 253 -19.62 -21.15 -5.12
N LEU A 254 -18.44 -20.63 -5.40
CA LEU A 254 -18.00 -20.20 -6.73
C LEU A 254 -17.07 -21.22 -7.41
N ASN A 255 -16.86 -22.40 -6.81
CA ASN A 255 -15.95 -23.44 -7.29
C ASN A 255 -14.49 -22.99 -7.48
N ILE A 256 -14.06 -21.93 -6.79
CA ILE A 256 -12.68 -21.44 -6.84
C ILE A 256 -11.80 -22.34 -5.98
N SER A 257 -10.77 -22.94 -6.59
CA SER A 257 -9.86 -23.88 -5.91
C SER A 257 -8.46 -23.31 -5.64
N GLN A 258 -8.14 -22.14 -6.20
CA GLN A 258 -6.82 -21.52 -6.08
C GLN A 258 -6.89 -20.21 -5.27
N SER A 259 -5.90 -20.03 -4.38
CA SER A 259 -5.75 -18.81 -3.59
C SER A 259 -4.28 -18.49 -3.35
N LEU A 260 -3.97 -17.20 -3.34
CA LEU A 260 -2.68 -16.64 -2.98
C LEU A 260 -2.83 -15.85 -1.67
N HIS A 261 -2.13 -16.30 -0.63
CA HIS A 261 -2.09 -15.62 0.66
C HIS A 261 -0.80 -14.80 0.78
N LEU A 262 -0.94 -13.49 0.97
CA LEU A 262 0.17 -12.56 1.18
C LEU A 262 -0.31 -11.30 1.91
N ASP A 263 0.58 -10.63 2.63
CA ASP A 263 0.28 -9.35 3.27
C ASP A 263 0.32 -8.18 2.29
N SER A 264 -0.18 -7.02 2.72
CA SER A 264 -0.14 -5.73 2.01
C SER A 264 -0.96 -5.59 0.70
N GLN A 265 -0.97 -4.37 0.16
CA GLN A 265 -1.53 -3.98 -1.13
C GLN A 265 -0.75 -4.53 -2.32
N ALA A 266 0.34 -5.30 -2.11
CA ALA A 266 0.91 -6.17 -3.15
C ALA A 266 -0.18 -7.07 -3.79
N LYS A 267 -1.24 -7.41 -3.04
CA LYS A 267 -2.44 -8.08 -3.56
C LYS A 267 -3.09 -7.30 -4.71
N TYR A 268 -3.33 -6.00 -4.55
CA TYR A 268 -3.89 -5.17 -5.62
C TYR A 268 -2.95 -5.08 -6.83
N CYS A 269 -1.63 -5.11 -6.60
CA CYS A 269 -0.64 -5.10 -7.66
C CYS A 269 -0.69 -6.40 -8.50
N LEU A 270 -0.80 -7.56 -7.84
CA LEU A 270 -0.97 -8.85 -8.52
C LEU A 270 -2.29 -8.93 -9.31
N LEU A 271 -3.37 -8.39 -8.74
CA LEU A 271 -4.66 -8.27 -9.43
C LEU A 271 -4.53 -7.39 -10.69
N ALA A 272 -3.98 -6.19 -10.54
CA ALA A 272 -3.81 -5.23 -11.64
C ALA A 272 -2.86 -5.73 -12.75
N LEU A 273 -1.92 -6.61 -12.41
CA LEU A 273 -1.03 -7.28 -13.37
C LEU A 273 -1.70 -8.47 -14.10
N GLY A 274 -2.90 -8.87 -13.67
CA GLY A 274 -3.65 -9.98 -14.25
C GLY A 274 -3.16 -11.36 -13.80
N LEU A 275 -2.53 -11.46 -12.63
CA LEU A 275 -2.04 -12.74 -12.06
C LEU A 275 -3.05 -13.44 -11.15
N ALA A 276 -4.11 -12.73 -10.76
CA ALA A 276 -5.25 -13.26 -10.03
C ALA A 276 -6.52 -12.47 -10.39
N ASP A 277 -7.68 -12.87 -9.88
CA ASP A 277 -8.98 -12.40 -10.36
C ASP A 277 -9.82 -11.73 -9.28
N VAL A 278 -9.72 -12.20 -8.02
CA VAL A 278 -10.60 -11.73 -6.94
C VAL A 278 -9.82 -11.50 -5.64
N TYR A 279 -9.79 -10.26 -5.17
CA TYR A 279 -9.32 -9.91 -3.83
C TYR A 279 -10.49 -9.95 -2.84
N LEU A 280 -10.32 -10.70 -1.74
CA LEU A 280 -11.34 -10.82 -0.70
C LEU A 280 -10.82 -10.31 0.64
N ARG A 281 -11.53 -9.35 1.24
CA ARG A 281 -11.32 -8.91 2.63
C ARG A 281 -12.66 -8.74 3.34
N LEU A 282 -13.14 -9.84 3.92
CA LEU A 282 -14.39 -9.84 4.69
C LEU A 282 -14.15 -9.42 6.14
N PRO A 283 -14.98 -8.55 6.72
CA PRO A 283 -14.76 -8.03 8.07
C PRO A 283 -15.15 -9.06 9.13
N ILE A 284 -14.25 -9.41 10.05
CA ILE A 284 -14.60 -10.29 11.19
C ILE A 284 -15.64 -9.60 12.09
N LYS A 285 -15.39 -8.34 12.45
CA LYS A 285 -16.32 -7.52 13.24
C LYS A 285 -16.85 -6.38 12.38
N LEU A 286 -18.18 -6.26 12.26
CA LEU A 286 -18.82 -5.19 11.49
C LEU A 286 -18.61 -3.79 12.09
N SER A 287 -18.17 -3.69 13.35
CA SER A 287 -17.79 -2.42 13.97
C SER A 287 -16.47 -1.87 13.44
N TYR A 288 -15.60 -2.71 12.85
CA TYR A 288 -14.34 -2.26 12.30
C TYR A 288 -14.58 -1.32 11.10
N GLN A 289 -13.70 -0.34 10.96
CA GLN A 289 -13.65 0.57 9.83
C GLN A 289 -12.22 0.52 9.27
N GLU A 290 -12.12 0.15 8.00
CA GLU A 290 -10.85 0.10 7.27
C GLU A 290 -10.21 1.48 7.22
N LYS A 291 -8.87 1.53 7.24
CA LYS A 291 -8.15 2.78 7.09
C LYS A 291 -8.06 3.14 5.60
N ILE A 292 -8.08 4.42 5.28
CA ILE A 292 -7.97 4.83 3.87
C ILE A 292 -6.61 4.46 3.28
N TRP A 293 -5.54 4.44 4.08
CA TRP A 293 -4.19 4.14 3.63
C TRP A 293 -3.99 2.68 3.23
N ASP A 294 -4.78 1.75 3.79
CA ASP A 294 -4.80 0.32 3.41
C ASP A 294 -5.32 0.07 1.98
N HIS A 295 -5.98 1.05 1.35
CA HIS A 295 -6.76 0.83 0.13
C HIS A 295 -6.66 1.92 -0.94
N ALA A 296 -6.27 3.15 -0.58
CA ALA A 296 -6.32 4.29 -1.50
C ALA A 296 -5.42 4.09 -2.73
N ALA A 297 -4.15 3.72 -2.54
CA ALA A 297 -3.24 3.53 -3.66
C ALA A 297 -3.70 2.38 -4.58
N GLY A 298 -4.14 1.27 -3.99
CA GLY A 298 -4.70 0.14 -4.72
C GLY A 298 -5.98 0.49 -5.48
N ASN A 299 -6.82 1.39 -4.97
CA ASN A 299 -8.08 1.77 -5.62
C ASN A 299 -7.88 2.31 -7.04
N VAL A 300 -7.03 3.32 -7.21
CA VAL A 300 -6.81 3.90 -8.54
C VAL A 300 -5.98 2.98 -9.42
N ILE A 301 -5.05 2.20 -8.87
CA ILE A 301 -4.26 1.24 -9.66
C ILE A 301 -5.16 0.14 -10.25
N VAL A 302 -6.05 -0.45 -9.45
CA VAL A 302 -7.01 -1.46 -9.93
C VAL A 302 -7.96 -0.86 -10.97
N HIS A 303 -8.50 0.33 -10.71
CA HIS A 303 -9.41 1.02 -11.65
C HIS A 303 -8.74 1.28 -13.01
N GLU A 304 -7.51 1.82 -13.00
CA GLU A 304 -6.77 2.14 -14.23
C GLU A 304 -6.20 0.91 -14.94
N ALA A 305 -6.16 -0.24 -14.26
CA ALA A 305 -5.89 -1.55 -14.85
C ALA A 305 -7.17 -2.25 -15.38
N GLY A 306 -8.35 -1.62 -15.26
CA GLY A 306 -9.62 -2.13 -15.78
C GLY A 306 -10.45 -2.96 -14.79
N GLY A 307 -10.04 -3.06 -13.53
CA GLY A 307 -10.77 -3.79 -12.49
C GLY A 307 -11.86 -2.98 -11.78
N ILE A 308 -12.60 -3.66 -10.91
CA ILE A 308 -13.70 -3.10 -10.09
C ILE A 308 -13.34 -3.22 -8.61
N HIS A 309 -13.75 -2.24 -7.79
CA HIS A 309 -13.37 -2.16 -6.37
C HIS A 309 -14.51 -1.56 -5.54
N THR A 310 -15.08 -2.35 -4.63
CA THR A 310 -16.24 -1.99 -3.78
C THR A 310 -16.05 -2.44 -2.34
N ASP A 311 -17.06 -2.19 -1.51
CA ASP A 311 -17.19 -2.88 -0.22
C ASP A 311 -17.59 -4.36 -0.38
N ALA A 312 -17.52 -5.11 0.72
CA ALA A 312 -17.80 -6.55 0.72
C ALA A 312 -19.28 -6.93 0.91
N MET A 313 -20.18 -5.94 1.03
CA MET A 313 -21.58 -6.20 1.39
C MET A 313 -22.60 -5.50 0.49
N GLN A 314 -22.40 -4.22 0.19
CA GLN A 314 -23.40 -3.39 -0.49
C GLN A 314 -23.13 -3.21 -1.99
N ASP A 315 -21.96 -3.65 -2.47
CA ASP A 315 -21.51 -3.48 -3.85
C ASP A 315 -21.49 -2.00 -4.26
N VAL A 316 -21.05 -1.15 -3.31
CA VAL A 316 -20.89 0.29 -3.53
C VAL A 316 -19.41 0.66 -3.61
N PRO A 317 -19.04 1.67 -4.43
CA PRO A 317 -17.67 2.18 -4.47
C PRO A 317 -17.20 2.64 -3.08
N LEU A 318 -15.91 2.46 -2.82
CA LEU A 318 -15.28 2.97 -1.60
C LEU A 318 -15.21 4.50 -1.62
N ASP A 319 -15.62 5.13 -0.51
CA ASP A 319 -15.62 6.58 -0.34
C ASP A 319 -14.42 7.05 0.50
N PHE A 320 -13.40 7.58 -0.17
CA PHE A 320 -12.19 8.10 0.46
C PHE A 320 -12.33 9.54 0.99
N GLY A 321 -13.54 10.12 0.92
CA GLY A 321 -13.87 11.43 1.47
C GLY A 321 -14.36 11.43 2.93
N ASN A 322 -14.41 10.26 3.57
CA ASN A 322 -14.98 10.07 4.93
C ASN A 322 -13.95 10.29 6.08
N GLY A 323 -12.84 10.97 5.82
CA GLY A 323 -11.75 11.17 6.79
C GLY A 323 -10.73 10.03 6.74
N ARG A 324 -10.17 9.62 7.89
CA ARG A 324 -9.15 8.55 7.98
C ARG A 324 -9.69 7.13 7.71
N THR A 325 -11.00 6.94 7.69
CA THR A 325 -11.61 5.59 7.61
C THR A 325 -12.70 5.48 6.55
N LEU A 326 -12.91 4.25 6.06
CA LEU A 326 -14.02 3.91 5.19
C LEU A 326 -15.26 3.55 6.03
N ALA A 327 -16.41 4.11 5.68
CA ALA A 327 -17.67 3.86 6.38
C ALA A 327 -18.27 2.47 6.07
N THR A 328 -17.97 1.93 4.89
CA THR A 328 -18.43 0.64 4.38
C THR A 328 -17.79 -0.55 5.10
N LYS A 329 -18.20 -1.78 4.77
CA LYS A 329 -17.81 -2.99 5.49
C LYS A 329 -17.09 -3.98 4.60
N GLY A 330 -15.84 -4.26 4.96
CA GLY A 330 -14.92 -5.06 4.15
C GLY A 330 -14.63 -4.43 2.80
N VAL A 331 -13.81 -5.13 2.03
CA VAL A 331 -13.39 -4.69 0.70
C VAL A 331 -13.31 -5.89 -0.23
N ILE A 332 -13.81 -5.71 -1.46
CA ILE A 332 -13.67 -6.66 -2.54
C ILE A 332 -13.17 -5.90 -3.78
N ALA A 333 -12.18 -6.47 -4.45
CA ALA A 333 -11.75 -6.02 -5.76
C ALA A 333 -11.71 -7.20 -6.71
N SER A 334 -12.03 -7.01 -7.99
CA SER A 334 -11.88 -8.07 -8.99
C SER A 334 -11.46 -7.52 -10.34
N SER A 335 -11.09 -8.44 -11.24
CA SER A 335 -10.84 -8.14 -12.64
C SER A 335 -12.06 -7.62 -13.40
N GLY A 336 -13.28 -7.79 -12.86
CA GLY A 336 -14.50 -7.64 -13.63
C GLY A 336 -14.76 -8.83 -14.58
N PRO A 337 -15.79 -8.80 -15.44
CA PRO A 337 -16.70 -7.68 -15.66
C PRO A 337 -17.69 -7.50 -14.49
N ARG A 338 -18.65 -6.59 -14.64
CA ARG A 338 -19.58 -6.19 -13.58
C ARG A 338 -20.35 -7.38 -13.02
N GLU A 339 -20.77 -8.31 -13.87
CA GLU A 339 -21.53 -9.50 -13.51
C GLU A 339 -20.75 -10.43 -12.57
N LEU A 340 -19.44 -10.63 -12.83
CA LEU A 340 -18.56 -11.38 -11.94
C LEU A 340 -18.45 -10.69 -10.57
N HIS A 341 -18.21 -9.37 -10.59
CA HIS A 341 -18.03 -8.62 -9.35
C HIS A 341 -19.30 -8.64 -8.49
N GLU A 342 -20.46 -8.41 -9.09
CA GLU A 342 -21.78 -8.49 -8.44
C GLU A 342 -22.04 -9.89 -7.86
N LEU A 343 -21.70 -10.96 -8.59
CA LEU A 343 -21.80 -12.33 -8.10
C LEU A 343 -20.95 -12.56 -6.83
N VAL A 344 -19.70 -12.08 -6.83
CA VAL A 344 -18.80 -12.22 -5.68
C VAL A 344 -19.32 -11.43 -4.48
N VAL A 345 -19.70 -10.17 -4.66
CA VAL A 345 -20.16 -9.30 -3.55
C VAL A 345 -21.51 -9.77 -2.99
N SER A 346 -22.45 -10.18 -3.85
CA SER A 346 -23.73 -10.73 -3.40
C SER A 346 -23.55 -12.05 -2.63
N THR A 347 -22.64 -12.92 -3.07
CA THR A 347 -22.27 -14.14 -2.34
C THR A 347 -21.65 -13.81 -0.98
N SER A 348 -20.74 -12.84 -0.93
CA SER A 348 -20.15 -12.34 0.31
C SER A 348 -21.22 -11.81 1.28
N CYS A 349 -22.15 -10.99 0.79
CA CYS A 349 -23.25 -10.44 1.59
C CYS A 349 -24.14 -11.56 2.17
N ALA A 350 -24.50 -12.56 1.36
CA ALA A 350 -25.29 -13.71 1.80
C ALA A 350 -24.58 -14.53 2.89
N VAL A 351 -23.27 -14.76 2.73
CA VAL A 351 -22.44 -15.46 3.73
C VAL A 351 -22.41 -14.68 5.05
N ILE A 352 -22.13 -13.37 5.01
CA ILE A 352 -22.05 -12.54 6.23
C ILE A 352 -23.42 -12.44 6.94
N GLN A 353 -24.53 -12.34 6.19
CA GLN A 353 -25.87 -12.29 6.78
C GLN A 353 -26.26 -13.61 7.46
N SER A 354 -25.72 -14.75 7.00
CA SER A 354 -25.97 -16.06 7.59
C SER A 354 -25.39 -16.25 9.00
N ARG A 355 -24.47 -15.38 9.46
CA ARG A 355 -23.94 -15.40 10.84
C ARG A 355 -25.00 -15.33 11.94
N LYS A 356 -26.16 -14.75 11.61
CA LYS A 356 -27.27 -14.51 12.55
C LYS A 356 -28.31 -15.63 12.56
N ALA A 357 -28.17 -16.63 11.68
CA ALA A 357 -29.09 -17.76 11.57
C ALA A 357 -28.72 -18.90 12.52
#